data_AF-A0A917FHG2-F1
#
_entry.id   AF-A0A917FHG2-F1
#
_cell.length_a   1.000
_cell.length_b   1.000
_cell.length_c   1.000
_cell.angle_alpha   90.00
_cell.angle_beta   90.00
_cell.angle_gamma   90.00
#
_symmetry.space_group_name_H-M   'P 1'
#
loop_
_entity.id
_entity.type
_entity.pdbx_description
1 polymer ?
#
loop_
_entity_poly.entity_id
_entity_poly.type
_entity_poly.pdbx_seq_one_letter_code
_entity_poly.pdbx_strand_id
1 'polypeptide(L)'
;MKLSERLEIEKNKVAPSFTPLVQGIGGVQKEVFLINEKWPDADHANIDDIDPEELCLEMTARLGRGDGFSGSHWDGVAWSKACQTVRALWETDLWDNTGFTELRDFFSKLVKVDPRPYLVQVFYNLYFETFQSGSVRTTLIKEILQVTYKRLRTDISELVEEFDLLEPTQAPSSISYLMTDFDNPYDGLQEMGIAAPHSEGLMEECHLEFLKRLEKPLADGDSSSILRLFKWLKPKQSIPPFELGATSAIEALLLPWKDRDPSQDTKKLIVDNLIAMFGDPRLNRSGPWMVMSDAVEQVIMRWLTEANLIAFLDIVGRVIKKEEPQNYHMWPDRRKFWESMWKKKRIQAAWVALSDAGRAEAKRIAMETGSKGLLGFANVNGDLHKCFLFLKCGNKIIAEGSHNFKVHVFDEKQDTCPKLFQSSYTINRIRHGNAQFGSFTHDAYRHWEQKVLQALM
;
A
#
# COMPACT_ATOMS: atom_id res chain seq x y z
N MET A 1 -11.75 -27.08 -27.65
CA MET A 1 -10.61 -26.19 -27.95
C MET A 1 -10.17 -25.58 -26.63
N LYS A 2 -8.91 -25.76 -26.24
CA LYS A 2 -8.44 -25.36 -24.89
C LYS A 2 -8.30 -23.83 -24.84
N LEU A 3 -8.57 -23.22 -23.69
CA LEU A 3 -8.51 -21.75 -23.48
C LEU A 3 -7.17 -21.14 -23.95
N SER A 4 -6.09 -21.92 -23.86
CA SER A 4 -4.76 -21.57 -24.35
C SER A 4 -4.67 -21.36 -25.87
N GLU A 5 -5.48 -22.05 -26.68
CA GLU A 5 -5.47 -21.95 -28.15
C GLU A 5 -6.30 -20.76 -28.67
N ARG A 6 -7.26 -20.24 -27.88
CA ARG A 6 -7.99 -18.99 -28.23
C ARG A 6 -7.13 -17.74 -28.01
N LEU A 7 -6.34 -17.72 -26.95
CA LEU A 7 -5.50 -16.58 -26.57
C LEU A 7 -4.31 -16.34 -27.53
N GLU A 8 -3.85 -17.37 -28.23
CA GLU A 8 -2.75 -17.25 -29.19
C GLU A 8 -3.21 -16.67 -30.54
N ILE A 9 -4.49 -16.85 -30.89
CA ILE A 9 -5.10 -16.28 -32.09
C ILE A 9 -5.45 -14.79 -31.89
N GLU A 10 -5.72 -14.35 -30.66
CA GLU A 10 -6.00 -12.94 -30.36
C GLU A 10 -4.76 -12.05 -30.25
N LYS A 11 -3.58 -12.60 -29.89
CA LYS A 11 -2.31 -11.86 -29.89
C LYS A 11 -1.90 -11.29 -31.26
N ASN A 12 -2.47 -11.80 -32.36
CA ASN A 12 -2.17 -11.35 -33.72
C ASN A 12 -3.19 -10.37 -34.32
N LYS A 13 -4.18 -9.91 -33.55
CA LYS A 13 -5.05 -8.80 -33.96
C LYS A 13 -4.48 -7.51 -33.41
N VAL A 14 -4.09 -6.61 -34.32
CA VAL A 14 -3.75 -5.22 -34.01
C VAL A 14 -4.84 -4.64 -33.12
N ALA A 15 -4.46 -4.18 -31.92
CA ALA A 15 -5.37 -3.59 -30.95
C ALA A 15 -6.18 -2.46 -31.62
N PRO A 16 -7.51 -2.41 -31.47
CA PRO A 16 -8.28 -1.25 -31.91
C PRO A 16 -7.80 -0.04 -31.10
N SER A 17 -7.37 1.00 -31.81
CA SER A 17 -7.03 2.29 -31.22
C SER A 17 -8.24 2.85 -30.46
N PHE A 18 -8.19 2.82 -29.13
CA PHE A 18 -9.11 3.58 -28.30
C PHE A 18 -8.88 5.07 -28.58
N THR A 19 -9.85 5.69 -29.26
CA THR A 19 -9.89 7.14 -29.45
C THR A 19 -10.72 7.71 -28.30
N PRO A 20 -10.20 8.65 -27.49
CA PRO A 20 -10.95 9.17 -26.37
C PRO A 20 -12.10 10.04 -26.88
N LEU A 21 -13.34 9.60 -26.64
CA LEU A 21 -14.55 10.41 -26.82
C LEU A 21 -14.62 11.46 -25.71
N VAL A 22 -13.76 12.49 -25.78
CA VAL A 22 -13.99 13.75 -25.07
C VAL A 22 -14.89 14.62 -25.94
N GLN A 23 -16.19 14.31 -25.95
CA GLN A 23 -17.23 15.26 -26.34
C GLN A 23 -18.47 15.01 -25.50
N GLY A 24 -18.89 16.02 -24.73
CA GLY A 24 -20.25 16.08 -24.19
C GLY A 24 -20.40 16.11 -22.67
N ILE A 25 -19.74 17.03 -21.97
CA ILE A 25 -20.12 17.38 -20.58
C ILE A 25 -21.59 17.90 -20.52
N GLY A 26 -22.15 18.34 -21.65
CA GLY A 26 -23.57 18.68 -21.78
C GLY A 26 -24.55 17.48 -21.82
N GLY A 27 -24.07 16.25 -22.08
CA GLY A 27 -24.90 15.04 -22.06
C GLY A 27 -25.24 14.60 -20.64
N VAL A 28 -24.20 14.52 -19.79
CA VAL A 28 -24.32 14.17 -18.38
C VAL A 28 -25.22 15.14 -17.63
N GLN A 29 -25.10 16.46 -17.87
CA GLN A 29 -26.00 17.44 -17.26
C GLN A 29 -27.46 17.28 -17.72
N LYS A 30 -27.69 16.84 -18.95
CA LYS A 30 -29.03 16.61 -19.49
C LYS A 30 -29.63 15.29 -18.97
N GLU A 31 -28.81 14.27 -18.77
CA GLU A 31 -29.21 12.99 -18.16
C GLU A 31 -29.44 13.12 -16.66
N VAL A 32 -28.60 13.85 -15.92
CA VAL A 32 -28.83 14.22 -14.53
C VAL A 32 -30.09 15.10 -14.40
N PHE A 33 -30.30 16.04 -15.33
CA PHE A 33 -31.53 16.83 -15.37
C PHE A 33 -32.76 15.96 -15.67
N LEU A 34 -32.70 15.03 -16.60
CA LEU A 34 -33.81 14.09 -16.89
C LEU A 34 -34.05 13.08 -15.77
N ILE A 35 -33.01 12.72 -15.01
CA ILE A 35 -33.12 11.92 -13.78
C ILE A 35 -33.80 12.76 -12.69
N ASN A 36 -33.36 13.99 -12.45
CA ASN A 36 -33.93 14.88 -11.43
C ASN A 36 -35.33 15.41 -11.78
N GLU A 37 -35.65 15.61 -13.05
CA GLU A 37 -36.99 16.02 -13.53
C GLU A 37 -37.99 14.87 -13.40
N LYS A 38 -37.51 13.62 -13.51
CA LYS A 38 -38.33 12.40 -13.39
C LYS A 38 -38.33 11.84 -11.97
N TRP A 39 -37.34 12.20 -11.14
CA TRP A 39 -37.08 11.74 -9.77
C TRP A 39 -36.29 12.80 -8.97
N PRO A 40 -36.95 13.84 -8.41
CA PRO A 40 -36.28 14.95 -7.74
C PRO A 40 -35.49 14.59 -6.47
N ASP A 41 -35.62 13.34 -5.97
CA ASP A 41 -35.06 12.87 -4.69
C ASP A 41 -34.00 11.76 -4.87
N ALA A 42 -33.48 11.56 -6.09
CA ALA A 42 -32.47 10.52 -6.38
C ALA A 42 -31.07 10.88 -5.86
N ASP A 43 -30.80 12.17 -5.62
CA ASP A 43 -29.63 12.63 -4.89
C ASP A 43 -29.92 12.59 -3.39
N HIS A 44 -29.30 11.65 -2.69
CA HIS A 44 -29.01 11.75 -1.26
C HIS A 44 -30.20 12.16 -0.36
N ALA A 45 -31.23 11.32 -0.25
CA ALA A 45 -31.96 11.29 1.01
C ALA A 45 -30.99 10.74 2.08
N ASN A 46 -30.51 11.62 2.97
CA ASN A 46 -29.67 11.35 4.14
C ASN A 46 -29.88 9.92 4.68
N ILE A 47 -28.90 9.05 4.46
CA ILE A 47 -28.86 7.71 5.05
C ILE A 47 -28.68 7.82 6.57
N ASP A 48 -28.15 8.95 7.05
CA ASP A 48 -27.68 9.13 8.42
C ASP A 48 -28.78 9.42 9.46
N ASP A 49 -30.04 9.61 9.06
CA ASP A 49 -31.12 10.05 9.99
C ASP A 49 -32.20 9.00 10.29
N ILE A 50 -32.19 7.82 9.65
CA ILE A 50 -33.20 6.76 9.90
C ILE A 50 -32.48 5.49 10.37
N ASP A 51 -32.85 5.03 11.56
CA ASP A 51 -32.35 3.78 12.13
C ASP A 51 -32.66 2.58 11.18
N PRO A 52 -31.64 1.79 10.76
CA PRO A 52 -31.83 0.64 9.88
C PRO A 52 -32.87 -0.37 10.41
N GLU A 53 -32.91 -0.57 11.74
CA GLU A 53 -33.88 -1.47 12.35
C GLU A 53 -35.30 -0.89 12.31
N GLU A 54 -35.49 0.37 12.67
CA GLU A 54 -36.78 1.08 12.53
C GLU A 54 -37.32 1.01 11.10
N LEU A 55 -36.46 1.22 10.10
CA LEU A 55 -36.81 1.07 8.69
C LEU A 55 -37.31 -0.35 8.36
N CYS A 56 -36.59 -1.38 8.82
CA CYS A 56 -36.97 -2.77 8.57
C CYS A 56 -38.26 -3.17 9.31
N LEU A 57 -38.47 -2.67 10.53
CA LEU A 57 -39.70 -2.87 11.30
C LEU A 57 -40.91 -2.21 10.62
N GLU A 58 -40.75 -0.97 10.13
CA GLU A 58 -41.79 -0.27 9.37
C GLU A 58 -42.23 -1.10 8.15
N MET A 59 -41.27 -1.59 7.38
CA MET A 59 -41.52 -2.37 6.18
C MET A 59 -42.10 -3.76 6.48
N THR A 60 -41.66 -4.39 7.57
CA THR A 60 -42.25 -5.65 8.06
C THR A 60 -43.71 -5.45 8.47
N ALA A 61 -44.03 -4.36 9.19
CA ALA A 61 -45.39 -4.03 9.58
C ALA A 61 -46.31 -3.78 8.36
N ARG A 62 -45.78 -3.19 7.29
CA ARG A 62 -46.51 -3.02 6.01
C ARG A 62 -46.81 -4.36 5.33
N LEU A 63 -45.91 -5.35 5.44
CA LEU A 63 -46.15 -6.71 4.94
C LEU A 63 -47.17 -7.48 5.78
N GLY A 64 -47.10 -7.36 7.11
CA GLY A 64 -47.92 -8.15 8.06
C GLY A 64 -49.38 -7.72 8.22
N ARG A 65 -49.80 -6.58 7.66
CA ARG A 65 -51.19 -6.08 7.73
C ARG A 65 -52.15 -6.71 6.70
N GLY A 66 -51.76 -7.76 6.00
CA GLY A 66 -52.57 -8.40 4.96
C GLY A 66 -53.47 -9.52 5.47
N ASP A 67 -54.76 -9.26 5.58
CA ASP A 67 -55.84 -10.23 5.58
C ASP A 67 -56.16 -10.66 4.13
N GLY A 68 -55.76 -11.89 3.77
CA GLY A 68 -56.37 -12.65 2.68
C GLY A 68 -56.51 -11.99 1.30
N PHE A 69 -55.52 -12.20 0.43
CA PHE A 69 -55.76 -12.39 -1.01
C PHE A 69 -56.58 -11.32 -1.77
N SER A 70 -56.45 -10.03 -1.49
CA SER A 70 -56.69 -8.96 -2.48
C SER A 70 -56.18 -7.60 -1.98
N GLY A 71 -54.99 -7.18 -2.42
CA GLY A 71 -54.45 -5.84 -2.20
C GLY A 71 -53.26 -5.80 -1.22
N SER A 72 -52.04 -5.91 -1.72
CA SER A 72 -50.83 -5.69 -0.93
C SER A 72 -50.69 -4.21 -0.55
N HIS A 73 -50.55 -3.88 0.73
CA HIS A 73 -50.31 -2.53 1.26
C HIS A 73 -48.90 -1.96 0.96
N TRP A 74 -48.22 -2.53 -0.04
CA TRP A 74 -46.99 -2.01 -0.66
C TRP A 74 -47.28 -0.79 -1.57
N ASP A 75 -48.56 -0.57 -1.92
CA ASP A 75 -49.00 0.58 -2.69
C ASP A 75 -48.58 1.90 -2.01
N GLY A 76 -47.89 2.76 -2.77
CA GLY A 76 -47.39 4.04 -2.29
C GLY A 76 -46.00 4.00 -1.61
N VAL A 77 -45.36 2.83 -1.50
CA VAL A 77 -43.95 2.78 -1.10
C VAL A 77 -43.06 3.27 -2.24
N ALA A 78 -42.27 4.30 -1.98
CA ALA A 78 -41.27 4.76 -2.92
C ALA A 78 -40.17 3.71 -3.10
N TRP A 79 -39.73 3.51 -4.34
CA TRP A 79 -38.66 2.56 -4.65
C TRP A 79 -37.31 2.92 -4.00
N SER A 80 -37.08 4.20 -3.70
CA SER A 80 -35.93 4.65 -2.90
C SER A 80 -35.95 4.03 -1.51
N LYS A 81 -37.10 4.10 -0.80
CA LYS A 81 -37.32 3.48 0.50
C LYS A 81 -37.17 1.95 0.44
N ALA A 82 -37.65 1.32 -0.64
CA ALA A 82 -37.45 -0.10 -0.88
C ALA A 82 -35.96 -0.47 -1.00
N CYS A 83 -35.19 0.30 -1.79
CA CYS A 83 -33.74 0.12 -1.92
C CYS A 83 -33.00 0.33 -0.61
N GLN A 84 -33.36 1.37 0.15
CA GLN A 84 -32.81 1.62 1.48
C GLN A 84 -33.07 0.45 2.43
N THR A 85 -34.26 -0.13 2.39
CA THR A 85 -34.62 -1.28 3.24
C THR A 85 -33.79 -2.51 2.86
N VAL A 86 -33.57 -2.74 1.57
CA VAL A 86 -32.70 -3.83 1.10
C VAL A 86 -31.25 -3.61 1.56
N ARG A 87 -30.72 -2.39 1.47
CA ARG A 87 -29.39 -2.08 2.02
C ARG A 87 -29.32 -2.34 3.53
N ALA A 88 -30.26 -1.78 4.29
CA ALA A 88 -30.35 -1.98 5.74
C ALA A 88 -30.37 -3.47 6.12
N LEU A 89 -31.14 -4.30 5.40
CA LEU A 89 -31.25 -5.74 5.68
C LEU A 89 -30.01 -6.56 5.35
N TRP A 90 -29.26 -6.19 4.30
CA TRP A 90 -28.14 -7.00 3.80
C TRP A 90 -26.76 -6.47 4.21
N GLU A 91 -26.59 -5.16 4.45
CA GLU A 91 -25.31 -4.54 4.82
C GLU A 91 -25.05 -4.61 6.33
N THR A 92 -26.09 -4.73 7.15
CA THR A 92 -25.99 -4.71 8.60
C THR A 92 -26.18 -6.09 9.23
N ASP A 93 -26.02 -6.16 10.56
CA ASP A 93 -26.26 -7.35 11.37
C ASP A 93 -27.75 -7.78 11.38
N LEU A 94 -28.66 -6.97 10.82
CA LEU A 94 -30.07 -7.33 10.64
C LEU A 94 -30.26 -8.54 9.72
N TRP A 95 -29.28 -8.86 8.87
CA TRP A 95 -29.26 -10.08 8.07
C TRP A 95 -29.41 -11.35 8.93
N ASP A 96 -28.77 -11.39 10.09
CA ASP A 96 -28.78 -12.56 10.97
C ASP A 96 -30.00 -12.58 11.91
N ASN A 97 -30.76 -11.49 11.97
CA ASN A 97 -31.99 -11.42 12.76
C ASN A 97 -33.12 -12.20 12.08
N THR A 98 -33.59 -13.26 12.74
CA THR A 98 -34.66 -14.13 12.22
C THR A 98 -36.01 -13.42 12.09
N GLY A 99 -36.23 -12.33 12.83
CA GLY A 99 -37.44 -11.50 12.75
C GLY A 99 -37.68 -10.86 11.39
N PHE A 100 -36.64 -10.69 10.57
CA PHE A 100 -36.73 -10.11 9.23
C PHE A 100 -36.72 -11.14 8.09
N THR A 101 -36.92 -12.44 8.40
CA THR A 101 -36.88 -13.51 7.37
C THR A 101 -37.95 -13.32 6.30
N GLU A 102 -39.18 -13.01 6.67
CA GLU A 102 -40.27 -12.76 5.71
C GLU A 102 -39.98 -11.55 4.81
N LEU A 103 -39.37 -10.50 5.37
CA LEU A 103 -39.01 -9.30 4.62
C LEU A 103 -37.85 -9.57 3.65
N ARG A 104 -36.84 -10.36 4.05
CA ARG A 104 -35.76 -10.83 3.17
C ARG A 104 -36.31 -11.68 2.01
N ASP A 105 -37.21 -12.61 2.32
CA ASP A 105 -37.89 -13.46 1.32
C ASP A 105 -38.71 -12.62 0.35
N PHE A 106 -39.44 -11.63 0.86
CA PHE A 106 -40.21 -10.70 0.04
C PHE A 106 -39.34 -9.97 -0.96
N PHE A 107 -38.26 -9.30 -0.52
CA PHE A 107 -37.38 -8.56 -1.43
C PHE A 107 -36.65 -9.47 -2.42
N SER A 108 -36.22 -10.66 -1.97
CA SER A 108 -35.58 -11.66 -2.84
C SER A 108 -36.51 -12.16 -3.95
N LYS A 109 -37.81 -12.28 -3.67
CA LYS A 109 -38.84 -12.62 -4.67
C LYS A 109 -39.19 -11.41 -5.53
N LEU A 110 -39.34 -10.23 -4.93
CA LEU A 110 -39.72 -8.99 -5.60
C LEU A 110 -38.75 -8.66 -6.74
N VAL A 111 -37.44 -8.67 -6.47
CA VAL A 111 -36.43 -8.36 -7.49
C VAL A 111 -36.42 -9.39 -8.62
N LYS A 112 -36.76 -10.65 -8.38
CA LYS A 112 -36.84 -11.69 -9.42
C LYS A 112 -38.09 -11.52 -10.30
N VAL A 113 -39.21 -11.05 -9.73
CA VAL A 113 -40.49 -10.88 -10.45
C VAL A 113 -40.57 -9.54 -11.18
N ASP A 114 -40.10 -8.46 -10.56
CA ASP A 114 -40.04 -7.10 -11.14
C ASP A 114 -38.60 -6.56 -11.03
N PRO A 115 -37.68 -6.99 -11.93
CA PRO A 115 -36.25 -6.68 -11.85
C PRO A 115 -35.97 -5.25 -12.34
N ARG A 116 -36.34 -4.28 -11.50
CA ARG A 116 -36.10 -2.85 -11.75
C ARG A 116 -34.58 -2.58 -11.78
N PRO A 117 -34.05 -1.84 -12.78
CA PRO A 117 -32.60 -1.64 -12.92
C PRO A 117 -31.90 -1.13 -11.66
N TYR A 118 -32.47 -0.16 -10.94
CA TYR A 118 -31.89 0.37 -9.70
C TYR A 118 -31.91 -0.64 -8.54
N LEU A 119 -32.93 -1.50 -8.45
CA LEU A 119 -33.00 -2.53 -7.40
C LEU A 119 -31.99 -3.63 -7.70
N VAL A 120 -31.86 -4.03 -8.96
CA VAL A 120 -30.82 -4.97 -9.40
C VAL A 120 -29.43 -4.39 -9.16
N GLN A 121 -29.23 -3.09 -9.40
CA GLN A 121 -27.98 -2.40 -9.07
C GLN A 121 -27.67 -2.43 -7.57
N VAL A 122 -28.67 -2.29 -6.70
CA VAL A 122 -28.47 -2.45 -5.24
C VAL A 122 -27.96 -3.85 -4.92
N PHE A 123 -28.60 -4.91 -5.43
CA PHE A 123 -28.11 -6.28 -5.21
C PHE A 123 -26.71 -6.51 -5.81
N TYR A 124 -26.39 -5.89 -6.94
CA TYR A 124 -25.04 -5.94 -7.52
C TYR A 124 -24.01 -5.31 -6.59
N ASN A 125 -24.28 -4.12 -6.03
CA ASN A 125 -23.38 -3.51 -5.06
C ASN A 125 -23.25 -4.35 -3.79
N LEU A 126 -24.37 -4.88 -3.26
CA LEU A 126 -24.36 -5.77 -2.10
C LEU A 126 -23.51 -7.02 -2.32
N TYR A 127 -23.51 -7.56 -3.55
CA TYR A 127 -22.66 -8.69 -3.88
C TYR A 127 -21.17 -8.38 -3.68
N PHE A 128 -20.73 -7.16 -3.98
CA PHE A 128 -19.35 -6.72 -3.77
C PHE A 128 -19.10 -6.37 -2.30
N GLU A 129 -19.95 -5.54 -1.71
CA GLU A 129 -19.77 -4.94 -0.38
C GLU A 129 -19.90 -5.97 0.75
N THR A 130 -20.78 -6.97 0.58
CA THR A 130 -21.06 -7.99 1.61
C THR A 130 -20.52 -9.37 1.24
N PHE A 131 -19.63 -9.43 0.26
CA PHE A 131 -19.09 -10.69 -0.24
C PHE A 131 -18.35 -11.44 0.87
N GLN A 132 -18.69 -12.70 1.04
CA GLN A 132 -17.95 -13.64 1.87
C GLN A 132 -18.06 -15.02 1.23
N SER A 133 -16.92 -15.59 0.84
CA SER A 133 -16.88 -16.90 0.19
C SER A 133 -17.56 -17.97 1.06
N GLY A 134 -18.48 -18.72 0.45
CA GLY A 134 -19.27 -19.77 1.12
C GLY A 134 -20.42 -19.28 2.01
N SER A 135 -20.66 -17.96 2.12
CA SER A 135 -21.76 -17.44 2.94
C SER A 135 -23.12 -17.62 2.26
N VAL A 136 -24.15 -17.88 3.07
CA VAL A 136 -25.55 -17.95 2.61
C VAL A 136 -25.99 -16.63 1.97
N ARG A 137 -25.52 -15.51 2.52
CA ARG A 137 -25.80 -14.15 2.02
C ARG A 137 -25.31 -13.98 0.58
N THR A 138 -24.03 -14.28 0.33
CA THR A 138 -23.44 -14.20 -1.01
C THR A 138 -24.10 -15.15 -1.99
N THR A 139 -24.43 -16.39 -1.57
CA THR A 139 -25.15 -17.34 -2.42
C THR A 139 -26.54 -16.83 -2.81
N LEU A 140 -27.30 -16.26 -1.88
CA LEU A 140 -28.62 -15.71 -2.18
C LEU A 140 -28.54 -14.53 -3.17
N ILE A 141 -27.61 -13.61 -2.95
CA ILE A 141 -27.42 -12.46 -3.86
C ILE A 141 -26.99 -12.95 -5.25
N LYS A 142 -26.07 -13.92 -5.33
CA LYS A 142 -25.70 -14.59 -6.57
C LYS A 142 -26.93 -15.13 -7.31
N GLU A 143 -27.77 -15.92 -6.65
CA GLU A 143 -28.97 -16.52 -7.26
C GLU A 143 -29.97 -15.46 -7.76
N ILE A 144 -30.08 -14.33 -7.07
CA ILE A 144 -30.84 -13.17 -7.51
C ILE A 144 -30.21 -12.61 -8.80
N LEU A 145 -28.93 -12.27 -8.76
CA LEU A 145 -28.25 -11.61 -9.87
C LEU A 145 -28.15 -12.51 -11.10
N GLN A 146 -27.98 -13.82 -10.95
CA GLN A 146 -27.91 -14.77 -12.07
C GLN A 146 -29.14 -14.71 -12.99
N VAL A 147 -30.32 -14.37 -12.44
CA VAL A 147 -31.55 -14.24 -13.24
C VAL A 147 -31.86 -12.79 -13.62
N THR A 148 -31.27 -11.80 -12.95
CA THR A 148 -31.60 -10.38 -13.15
C THR A 148 -30.49 -9.54 -13.78
N TYR A 149 -29.24 -10.01 -13.89
CA TYR A 149 -28.08 -9.19 -14.26
C TYR A 149 -28.22 -8.50 -15.62
N LYS A 150 -29.00 -9.05 -16.56
CA LYS A 150 -29.31 -8.42 -17.86
C LYS A 150 -30.12 -7.11 -17.76
N ARG A 151 -30.56 -6.75 -16.55
CA ARG A 151 -31.21 -5.46 -16.25
C ARG A 151 -30.24 -4.41 -15.73
N LEU A 152 -28.98 -4.77 -15.49
CA LEU A 152 -27.91 -3.82 -15.22
C LEU A 152 -27.58 -3.00 -16.47
N ARG A 153 -26.72 -1.98 -16.31
CA ARG A 153 -26.12 -1.26 -17.42
C ARG A 153 -25.39 -2.25 -18.35
N THR A 154 -25.45 -2.02 -19.66
CA THR A 154 -25.00 -2.99 -20.68
C THR A 154 -23.56 -3.45 -20.45
N ASP A 155 -22.64 -2.53 -20.21
CA ASP A 155 -21.23 -2.79 -19.89
C ASP A 155 -21.04 -3.66 -18.63
N ILE A 156 -21.81 -3.44 -17.56
CA ILE A 156 -21.77 -4.26 -16.35
C ILE A 156 -22.32 -5.67 -16.65
N SER A 157 -23.40 -5.75 -17.44
CA SER A 157 -23.97 -7.05 -17.80
C SER A 157 -23.04 -7.87 -18.69
N GLU A 158 -22.32 -7.21 -19.61
CA GLU A 158 -21.28 -7.82 -20.45
C GLU A 158 -20.10 -8.28 -19.60
N LEU A 159 -19.66 -7.45 -18.64
CA LEU A 159 -18.60 -7.81 -17.69
C LEU A 159 -18.97 -9.06 -16.86
N VAL A 160 -20.21 -9.13 -16.38
CA VAL A 160 -20.71 -10.30 -15.64
C VAL A 160 -20.66 -11.57 -16.49
N GLU A 161 -21.03 -11.49 -17.77
CA GLU A 161 -20.99 -12.63 -18.70
C GLU A 161 -19.57 -13.03 -19.10
N GLU A 162 -18.71 -12.06 -19.37
CA GLU A 162 -17.36 -12.33 -19.88
C GLU A 162 -16.43 -12.93 -18.82
N PHE A 163 -16.59 -12.52 -17.55
CA PHE A 163 -15.66 -12.84 -16.47
C PHE A 163 -16.25 -13.76 -15.39
N ASP A 164 -17.46 -14.28 -15.59
CA ASP A 164 -18.19 -15.10 -14.62
C ASP A 164 -18.23 -14.45 -13.21
N LEU A 165 -18.44 -13.11 -13.14
CA LEU A 165 -18.28 -12.34 -11.90
C LEU A 165 -19.24 -12.74 -10.77
N LEU A 166 -20.33 -13.42 -11.09
CA LEU A 166 -21.30 -13.90 -10.11
C LEU A 166 -20.95 -15.28 -9.56
N GLU A 167 -19.87 -15.92 -10.03
CA GLU A 167 -19.40 -17.19 -9.46
C GLU A 167 -18.41 -16.91 -8.31
N PRO A 168 -18.79 -17.11 -7.03
CA PRO A 168 -17.97 -16.66 -5.89
C PRO A 168 -16.59 -17.30 -5.83
N THR A 169 -16.46 -18.51 -6.37
CA THR A 169 -15.16 -19.22 -6.42
C THR A 169 -14.24 -18.72 -7.54
N GLN A 170 -14.77 -18.01 -8.54
CA GLN A 170 -14.01 -17.54 -9.70
C GLN A 170 -13.87 -16.02 -9.74
N ALA A 171 -14.84 -15.27 -9.24
CA ALA A 171 -14.87 -13.81 -9.34
C ALA A 171 -13.59 -13.12 -8.85
N PRO A 172 -13.00 -13.48 -7.68
CA PRO A 172 -11.72 -12.90 -7.25
C PRO A 172 -10.56 -13.17 -8.24
N SER A 173 -10.53 -14.38 -8.79
CA SER A 173 -9.51 -14.81 -9.76
C SER A 173 -9.67 -14.11 -11.10
N SER A 174 -10.91 -13.90 -11.58
CA SER A 174 -11.21 -13.20 -12.82
C SER A 174 -10.87 -11.71 -12.73
N ILE A 175 -11.28 -11.03 -11.64
CA ILE A 175 -10.96 -9.61 -11.43
C ILE A 175 -9.45 -9.42 -11.27
N SER A 176 -8.78 -10.27 -10.49
CA SER A 176 -7.32 -10.18 -10.34
C SER A 176 -6.56 -10.42 -11.64
N TYR A 177 -7.10 -11.21 -12.58
CA TYR A 177 -6.53 -11.34 -13.93
C TYR A 177 -6.57 -10.00 -14.67
N LEU A 178 -7.72 -9.33 -14.68
CA LEU A 178 -7.88 -8.00 -15.28
C LEU A 178 -6.90 -6.98 -14.66
N MET A 179 -6.75 -7.02 -13.34
CA MET A 179 -5.80 -6.15 -12.63
C MET A 179 -4.36 -6.29 -13.13
N THR A 180 -3.95 -7.47 -13.63
CA THR A 180 -2.59 -7.66 -14.18
C THR A 180 -2.37 -7.01 -15.55
N ASP A 181 -3.44 -6.83 -16.33
CA ASP A 181 -3.37 -6.23 -17.66
C ASP A 181 -3.41 -4.70 -17.62
N PHE A 182 -3.95 -4.11 -16.54
CA PHE A 182 -4.00 -2.67 -16.37
C PHE A 182 -2.68 -2.06 -15.92
N ASP A 183 -2.30 -0.93 -16.53
CA ASP A 183 -1.19 -0.10 -16.04
C ASP A 183 -1.51 0.54 -14.69
N ASN A 184 -2.77 0.93 -14.48
CA ASN A 184 -3.32 1.37 -13.20
C ASN A 184 -4.56 0.53 -12.88
N PRO A 185 -4.45 -0.52 -12.04
CA PRO A 185 -5.56 -1.43 -11.79
C PRO A 185 -6.79 -0.74 -11.20
N TYR A 186 -6.60 0.28 -10.38
CA TYR A 186 -7.73 1.02 -9.79
C TYR A 186 -8.56 1.72 -10.87
N ASP A 187 -7.91 2.48 -11.74
CA ASP A 187 -8.60 3.22 -12.82
C ASP A 187 -9.23 2.25 -13.82
N GLY A 188 -8.52 1.20 -14.21
CA GLY A 188 -9.03 0.18 -15.13
C GLY A 188 -10.30 -0.51 -14.61
N LEU A 189 -10.33 -0.88 -13.32
CA LEU A 189 -11.53 -1.46 -12.71
C LEU A 189 -12.69 -0.46 -12.64
N GLN A 190 -12.44 0.82 -12.36
CA GLN A 190 -13.48 1.85 -12.40
C GLN A 190 -14.07 2.02 -13.80
N GLU A 191 -13.22 2.04 -14.83
CA GLU A 191 -13.64 2.15 -16.23
C GLU A 191 -14.48 0.93 -16.68
N MET A 192 -14.23 -0.24 -16.10
CA MET A 192 -15.05 -1.45 -16.32
C MET A 192 -16.35 -1.46 -15.50
N GLY A 193 -16.60 -0.48 -14.64
CA GLY A 193 -17.84 -0.39 -13.85
C GLY A 193 -17.75 -0.89 -12.41
N ILE A 194 -16.56 -1.21 -11.89
CA ILE A 194 -16.32 -1.48 -10.46
C ILE A 194 -16.01 -0.15 -9.77
N ALA A 195 -17.05 0.50 -9.24
CA ALA A 195 -16.97 1.89 -8.78
C ALA A 195 -16.02 2.12 -7.60
N ALA A 196 -15.91 1.14 -6.68
CA ALA A 196 -15.10 1.21 -5.46
C ALA A 196 -14.06 0.07 -5.40
N PRO A 197 -12.96 0.12 -6.17
CA PRO A 197 -11.97 -0.97 -6.20
C PRO A 197 -11.26 -1.26 -4.87
N HIS A 198 -11.28 -0.33 -3.91
CA HIS A 198 -10.70 -0.50 -2.56
C HIS A 198 -11.75 -0.78 -1.48
N SER A 199 -12.99 -1.15 -1.85
CA SER A 199 -14.00 -1.53 -0.88
C SER A 199 -13.63 -2.80 -0.13
N GLU A 200 -14.30 -3.04 0.99
CA GLU A 200 -14.30 -4.33 1.67
C GLU A 200 -15.05 -5.39 0.83
N GLY A 201 -15.10 -6.63 1.34
CA GLY A 201 -15.80 -7.74 0.69
C GLY A 201 -15.03 -8.30 -0.50
N LEU A 202 -15.64 -8.29 -1.69
CA LEU A 202 -15.11 -9.00 -2.86
C LEU A 202 -13.72 -8.49 -3.25
N MET A 203 -13.51 -7.18 -3.13
CA MET A 203 -12.26 -6.55 -3.53
C MET A 203 -11.08 -6.88 -2.62
N GLU A 204 -11.32 -7.30 -1.37
CA GLU A 204 -10.26 -7.84 -0.50
C GLU A 204 -9.78 -9.20 -1.00
N GLU A 205 -10.70 -10.08 -1.40
CA GLU A 205 -10.33 -11.37 -2.01
C GLU A 205 -9.62 -11.15 -3.36
N CYS A 206 -10.10 -10.20 -4.18
CA CYS A 206 -9.42 -9.80 -5.42
C CYS A 206 -8.00 -9.30 -5.18
N HIS A 207 -7.79 -8.51 -4.12
CA HIS A 207 -6.47 -8.02 -3.74
C HIS A 207 -5.52 -9.18 -3.41
N LEU A 208 -5.96 -10.16 -2.62
CA LEU A 208 -5.15 -11.33 -2.28
C LEU A 208 -4.82 -12.18 -3.51
N GLU A 209 -5.79 -12.42 -4.40
CA GLU A 209 -5.53 -13.11 -5.67
C GLU A 209 -4.59 -12.32 -6.59
N PHE A 210 -4.70 -11.00 -6.62
CA PHE A 210 -3.78 -10.15 -7.36
C PHE A 210 -2.35 -10.27 -6.84
N LEU A 211 -2.14 -10.28 -5.52
CA LEU A 211 -0.81 -10.51 -4.94
C LEU A 211 -0.25 -11.90 -5.29
N LYS A 212 -1.08 -12.96 -5.28
CA LYS A 212 -0.68 -14.31 -5.72
C LYS A 212 -0.21 -14.30 -7.19
N ARG A 213 -0.92 -13.60 -8.07
CA ARG A 213 -0.53 -13.45 -9.49
C ARG A 213 0.79 -12.69 -9.65
N LEU A 214 1.06 -11.72 -8.77
CA LEU A 214 2.28 -10.93 -8.78
C LEU A 214 3.48 -11.61 -8.10
N GLU A 215 3.31 -12.73 -7.39
CA GLU A 215 4.37 -13.37 -6.60
C GLU A 215 5.66 -13.59 -7.41
N LYS A 216 5.55 -14.23 -8.58
CA LYS A 216 6.71 -14.50 -9.43
C LYS A 216 7.32 -13.22 -10.05
N PRO A 217 6.55 -12.34 -10.73
CA PRO A 217 7.09 -11.08 -11.24
C PRO A 217 7.79 -10.22 -10.18
N LEU A 218 7.22 -10.13 -8.97
CA LEU A 218 7.84 -9.40 -7.86
C LEU A 218 9.13 -10.07 -7.38
N ALA A 219 9.15 -11.40 -7.29
CA ALA A 219 10.35 -12.17 -6.94
C ALA A 219 11.47 -12.09 -7.99
N ASP A 220 11.10 -11.89 -9.26
CA ASP A 220 12.02 -11.67 -10.38
C ASP A 220 12.48 -10.21 -10.49
N GLY A 221 11.89 -9.30 -9.69
CA GLY A 221 12.23 -7.88 -9.67
C GLY A 221 11.69 -7.09 -10.87
N ASP A 222 10.59 -7.54 -11.46
CA ASP A 222 9.95 -6.88 -12.61
C ASP A 222 9.42 -5.49 -12.23
N SER A 223 10.06 -4.46 -12.77
CA SER A 223 9.73 -3.06 -12.48
C SER A 223 8.30 -2.68 -12.86
N SER A 224 7.73 -3.27 -13.92
CA SER A 224 6.35 -2.99 -14.34
C SER A 224 5.36 -3.48 -13.28
N SER A 225 5.52 -4.72 -12.80
CA SER A 225 4.69 -5.32 -11.76
C SER A 225 4.83 -4.62 -10.42
N ILE A 226 6.06 -4.23 -10.03
CA ILE A 226 6.32 -3.45 -8.81
C ILE A 226 5.57 -2.11 -8.88
N LEU A 227 5.71 -1.37 -9.99
CA LEU A 227 5.02 -0.09 -10.17
C LEU A 227 3.51 -0.24 -10.24
N ARG A 228 3.00 -1.32 -10.86
CA ARG A 228 1.58 -1.63 -10.91
C ARG A 228 1.02 -1.86 -9.50
N LEU A 229 1.71 -2.59 -8.64
CA LEU A 229 1.31 -2.77 -7.25
C LEU A 229 1.32 -1.44 -6.47
N PHE A 230 2.30 -0.57 -6.69
CA PHE A 230 2.29 0.76 -6.07
C PHE A 230 1.15 1.66 -6.57
N LYS A 231 0.82 1.60 -7.86
CA LYS A 231 -0.34 2.30 -8.43
C LYS A 231 -1.66 1.72 -7.90
N TRP A 232 -1.72 0.42 -7.63
CA TRP A 232 -2.85 -0.17 -6.91
C TRP A 232 -2.95 0.41 -5.49
N LEU A 233 -1.87 0.37 -4.71
CA LEU A 233 -1.89 0.86 -3.33
C LEU A 233 -2.17 2.36 -3.21
N LYS A 234 -1.70 3.18 -4.16
CA LYS A 234 -1.92 4.63 -4.18
C LYS A 234 -2.18 5.10 -5.61
N PRO A 235 -3.43 5.00 -6.09
CA PRO A 235 -3.75 5.23 -7.50
C PRO A 235 -3.68 6.70 -7.89
N LYS A 236 -4.04 7.61 -6.98
CA LYS A 236 -4.07 9.06 -7.21
C LYS A 236 -3.54 9.76 -5.97
N GLN A 237 -3.00 10.97 -6.14
CA GLN A 237 -2.54 11.76 -4.99
C GLN A 237 -3.68 12.13 -4.03
N SER A 238 -4.90 12.30 -4.55
CA SER A 238 -6.11 12.63 -3.78
C SER A 238 -6.71 11.43 -3.06
N ILE A 239 -6.29 10.20 -3.38
CA ILE A 239 -6.80 8.98 -2.75
C ILE A 239 -5.76 8.52 -1.71
N PRO A 240 -6.18 8.28 -0.45
CA PRO A 240 -5.26 7.77 0.55
C PRO A 240 -4.73 6.37 0.15
N PRO A 241 -3.56 5.96 0.66
CA PRO A 241 -3.09 4.59 0.45
C PRO A 241 -4.14 3.56 0.87
N PHE A 242 -4.24 2.45 0.14
CA PHE A 242 -5.12 1.35 0.47
C PHE A 242 -4.67 0.67 1.77
N GLU A 243 -5.27 1.04 2.90
CA GLU A 243 -4.82 0.62 4.22
C GLU A 243 -5.04 -0.87 4.48
N LEU A 244 -6.20 -1.41 4.09
CA LEU A 244 -6.57 -2.82 4.31
C LEU A 244 -5.59 -3.79 3.62
N GLY A 245 -5.16 -3.48 2.39
CA GLY A 245 -4.21 -4.28 1.62
C GLY A 245 -2.74 -3.87 1.77
N ALA A 246 -2.42 -2.86 2.58
CA ALA A 246 -1.05 -2.35 2.69
C ALA A 246 -0.08 -3.41 3.23
N THR A 247 -0.49 -4.13 4.27
CA THR A 247 0.38 -5.10 4.96
C THR A 247 0.79 -6.25 4.05
N SER A 248 -0.20 -6.92 3.45
CA SER A 248 0.00 -8.02 2.50
C SER A 248 0.79 -7.59 1.26
N ALA A 249 0.59 -6.37 0.77
CA ALA A 249 1.36 -5.87 -0.37
C ALA A 249 2.84 -5.58 -0.04
N ILE A 250 3.12 -5.02 1.14
CA ILE A 250 4.51 -4.82 1.62
C ILE A 250 5.21 -6.18 1.80
N GLU A 251 4.52 -7.16 2.36
CA GLU A 251 5.01 -8.54 2.46
C GLU A 251 5.35 -9.12 1.08
N ALA A 252 4.45 -9.01 0.11
CA ALA A 252 4.67 -9.46 -1.27
C ALA A 252 5.88 -8.77 -1.93
N LEU A 253 6.13 -7.49 -1.63
CA LEU A 253 7.27 -6.74 -2.16
C LEU A 253 8.62 -7.12 -1.54
N LEU A 254 8.64 -7.47 -0.24
CA LEU A 254 9.89 -7.60 0.53
C LEU A 254 10.29 -9.05 0.82
N LEU A 255 9.34 -9.95 1.07
CA LEU A 255 9.63 -11.35 1.42
C LEU A 255 10.41 -12.14 0.35
N PRO A 256 10.23 -11.90 -0.98
CA PRO A 256 11.05 -12.56 -1.99
C PRO A 256 12.57 -12.30 -1.85
N TRP A 257 12.93 -11.26 -1.10
CA TRP A 257 14.30 -10.82 -0.87
C TRP A 257 14.79 -11.09 0.55
N LYS A 258 14.13 -11.99 1.28
CA LYS A 258 14.55 -12.39 2.63
C LYS A 258 16.01 -12.87 2.64
N ASP A 259 16.32 -13.82 1.76
CA ASP A 259 17.61 -14.53 1.74
C ASP A 259 18.57 -14.06 0.63
N ARG A 260 18.12 -13.18 -0.26
CA ARG A 260 18.90 -12.61 -1.36
C ARG A 260 18.54 -11.14 -1.58
N ASP A 261 19.42 -10.38 -2.20
CA ASP A 261 19.11 -9.00 -2.59
C ASP A 261 18.78 -8.90 -4.09
N PRO A 262 17.85 -8.01 -4.48
CA PRO A 262 17.60 -7.69 -5.88
C PRO A 262 18.72 -6.82 -6.45
N SER A 263 18.58 -6.44 -7.73
CA SER A 263 19.40 -5.37 -8.31
C SER A 263 19.29 -4.08 -7.48
N GLN A 264 20.29 -3.21 -7.55
CA GLN A 264 20.27 -1.93 -6.84
C GLN A 264 19.12 -1.03 -7.31
N ASP A 265 18.77 -1.07 -8.60
CA ASP A 265 17.66 -0.30 -9.16
C ASP A 265 16.31 -0.78 -8.62
N THR A 266 16.09 -2.09 -8.58
CA THR A 266 14.88 -2.69 -7.99
C THR A 266 14.79 -2.39 -6.50
N LYS A 267 15.90 -2.53 -5.76
CA LYS A 267 15.97 -2.20 -4.32
C LYS A 267 15.54 -0.75 -4.09
N LYS A 268 16.14 0.17 -4.85
CA LYS A 268 15.86 1.60 -4.79
C LYS A 268 14.40 1.90 -5.13
N LEU A 269 13.88 1.30 -6.20
CA LEU A 269 12.48 1.46 -6.63
C LEU A 269 11.50 1.09 -5.51
N ILE A 270 11.70 -0.07 -4.86
CA ILE A 270 10.82 -0.54 -3.79
C ILE A 270 10.93 0.39 -2.58
N VAL A 271 12.14 0.66 -2.11
CA VAL A 271 12.38 1.46 -0.90
C VAL A 271 11.85 2.90 -1.04
N ASP A 272 12.12 3.56 -2.17
CA ASP A 272 11.71 4.94 -2.40
C ASP A 272 10.18 5.12 -2.44
N ASN A 273 9.46 4.10 -2.92
CA ASN A 273 8.01 4.10 -2.96
C ASN A 273 7.41 3.75 -1.60
N LEU A 274 7.96 2.74 -0.90
CA LEU A 274 7.52 2.38 0.45
C LEU A 274 7.66 3.54 1.43
N ILE A 275 8.83 4.20 1.46
CA ILE A 275 9.05 5.35 2.36
C ILE A 275 8.15 6.53 1.97
N ALA A 276 7.97 6.79 0.68
CA ALA A 276 7.11 7.88 0.23
C ALA A 276 5.62 7.64 0.58
N MET A 277 5.20 6.39 0.67
CA MET A 277 3.82 6.02 0.97
C MET A 277 3.55 5.87 2.46
N PHE A 278 4.43 5.17 3.18
CA PHE A 278 4.20 4.73 4.56
C PHE A 278 5.20 5.32 5.57
N GLY A 279 6.15 6.14 5.12
CA GLY A 279 7.20 6.70 5.97
C GLY A 279 8.36 5.73 6.26
N ASP A 280 9.37 6.24 6.97
CA ASP A 280 10.55 5.46 7.36
C ASP A 280 10.28 4.67 8.66
N PRO A 281 10.32 3.33 8.63
CA PRO A 281 10.00 2.49 9.79
C PRO A 281 10.96 2.67 10.98
N ARG A 282 12.13 3.30 10.78
CA ARG A 282 13.10 3.61 11.84
C ARG A 282 12.71 4.82 12.66
N LEU A 283 11.95 5.74 12.06
CA LEU A 283 11.55 7.00 12.68
C LEU A 283 10.10 6.95 13.17
N ASN A 284 9.24 6.22 12.46
CA ASN A 284 7.85 6.10 12.79
C ASN A 284 7.34 4.67 12.54
N ARG A 285 7.01 3.96 13.62
CA ARG A 285 6.42 2.61 13.58
C ARG A 285 4.89 2.69 13.63
N SER A 286 4.30 3.46 12.72
CA SER A 286 2.84 3.60 12.59
C SER A 286 2.31 2.90 11.34
N GLY A 287 0.99 2.73 11.27
CA GLY A 287 0.32 2.16 10.12
C GLY A 287 0.77 0.71 9.87
N PRO A 288 1.05 0.32 8.62
CA PRO A 288 1.34 -1.07 8.30
C PRO A 288 2.61 -1.58 9.00
N TRP A 289 3.58 -0.71 9.30
CA TRP A 289 4.82 -1.10 9.98
C TRP A 289 4.62 -1.69 11.39
N MET A 290 3.50 -1.41 12.05
CA MET A 290 3.23 -1.89 13.42
C MET A 290 2.94 -3.39 13.48
N VAL A 291 2.37 -3.96 12.41
CA VAL A 291 1.86 -5.33 12.38
C VAL A 291 2.70 -6.25 11.49
N MET A 292 3.84 -5.77 10.98
CA MET A 292 4.72 -6.53 10.10
C MET A 292 5.41 -7.68 10.80
N SER A 293 5.66 -8.76 10.05
CA SER A 293 6.53 -9.84 10.50
C SER A 293 8.00 -9.40 10.59
N ASP A 294 8.75 -10.02 11.52
CA ASP A 294 10.18 -9.78 11.70
C ASP A 294 10.99 -9.99 10.41
N ALA A 295 10.57 -10.91 9.54
CA ALA A 295 11.24 -11.18 8.28
C ALA A 295 11.18 -9.98 7.33
N VAL A 296 10.02 -9.31 7.25
CA VAL A 296 9.84 -8.08 6.47
C VAL A 296 10.69 -6.95 7.05
N GLU A 297 10.62 -6.76 8.37
CA GLU A 297 11.39 -5.72 9.06
C GLU A 297 12.89 -5.90 8.81
N GLN A 298 13.40 -7.14 8.88
CA GLN A 298 14.80 -7.43 8.62
C GLN A 298 15.24 -7.06 7.19
N VAL A 299 14.40 -7.31 6.17
CA VAL A 299 14.73 -6.96 4.78
C VAL A 299 14.83 -5.45 4.61
N ILE A 300 13.79 -4.70 5.02
CA ILE A 300 13.79 -3.25 4.84
C ILE A 300 14.89 -2.58 5.68
N MET A 301 15.12 -3.03 6.91
CA MET A 301 16.18 -2.49 7.77
C MET A 301 17.58 -2.78 7.21
N ARG A 302 17.79 -3.96 6.61
CA ARG A 302 19.05 -4.29 5.91
C ARG A 302 19.30 -3.33 4.75
N TRP A 303 18.30 -3.08 3.92
CA TRP A 303 18.42 -2.19 2.76
C TRP A 303 18.62 -0.72 3.16
N LEU A 304 17.90 -0.25 4.17
CA LEU A 304 18.05 1.10 4.70
C LEU A 304 19.42 1.31 5.37
N THR A 305 19.95 0.28 6.01
CA THR A 305 21.30 0.28 6.59
C THR A 305 22.36 0.37 5.50
N GLU A 306 22.26 -0.42 4.44
CA GLU A 306 23.16 -0.34 3.30
C GLU A 306 23.14 1.05 2.66
N ALA A 307 21.93 1.55 2.35
CA ALA A 307 21.74 2.85 1.72
C ALA A 307 22.37 3.97 2.55
N ASN A 308 22.16 3.98 3.87
CA ASN A 308 22.75 4.97 4.75
C ASN A 308 24.27 4.89 4.85
N LEU A 309 24.82 3.67 4.94
CA LEU A 309 26.26 3.46 4.96
C LEU A 309 26.92 4.03 3.70
N ILE A 310 26.44 3.61 2.53
CA ILE A 310 27.01 4.04 1.25
C ILE A 310 26.84 5.55 1.05
N ALA A 311 25.65 6.07 1.32
CA ALA A 311 25.37 7.48 1.11
C ALA A 311 26.19 8.38 2.05
N PHE A 312 26.43 7.99 3.32
CA PHE A 312 27.37 8.70 4.18
C PHE A 312 28.79 8.70 3.61
N LEU A 313 29.26 7.53 3.17
CA LEU A 313 30.62 7.37 2.65
C LEU A 313 30.86 8.24 1.40
N ASP A 314 29.82 8.41 0.57
CA ASP A 314 29.81 9.29 -0.60
C ASP A 314 29.77 10.77 -0.21
N ILE A 315 28.82 11.18 0.64
CA ILE A 315 28.65 12.57 1.08
C ILE A 315 29.93 13.08 1.72
N VAL A 316 30.43 12.37 2.74
CA VAL A 316 31.61 12.82 3.47
C VAL A 316 32.86 12.79 2.60
N GLY A 317 32.98 11.83 1.67
CA GLY A 317 34.08 11.82 0.71
C GLY A 317 34.12 13.08 -0.15
N ARG A 318 32.97 13.56 -0.63
CA ARG A 318 32.88 14.80 -1.40
C ARG A 318 33.14 16.04 -0.54
N VAL A 319 32.60 16.08 0.68
CA VAL A 319 32.83 17.18 1.63
C VAL A 319 34.32 17.31 1.96
N ILE A 320 34.99 16.22 2.37
CA ILE A 320 36.42 16.23 2.71
C ILE A 320 37.26 16.62 1.49
N LYS A 321 36.95 16.10 0.30
CA LYS A 321 37.69 16.45 -0.93
C LYS A 321 37.63 17.95 -1.23
N LYS A 322 36.50 18.60 -0.92
CA LYS A 322 36.27 20.02 -1.17
C LYS A 322 36.88 20.91 -0.07
N GLU A 323 36.68 20.55 1.20
CA GLU A 323 37.02 21.42 2.35
C GLU A 323 38.42 21.15 2.91
N GLU A 324 38.92 19.91 2.85
CA GLU A 324 40.22 19.50 3.39
C GLU A 324 40.92 18.50 2.44
N PRO A 325 41.29 18.92 1.21
CA PRO A 325 41.89 18.04 0.21
C PRO A 325 43.17 17.34 0.72
N GLN A 326 43.93 18.00 1.61
CA GLN A 326 45.10 17.43 2.27
C GLN A 326 44.78 16.20 3.12
N ASN A 327 43.58 16.10 3.69
CA ASN A 327 43.15 14.98 4.54
C ASN A 327 42.38 13.90 3.74
N TYR A 328 42.08 14.17 2.46
CA TYR A 328 41.33 13.25 1.60
C TYR A 328 42.03 11.89 1.41
N HIS A 329 43.36 11.84 1.47
CA HIS A 329 44.14 10.62 1.25
C HIS A 329 43.79 9.47 2.22
N MET A 330 43.30 9.76 3.43
CA MET A 330 42.89 8.74 4.40
C MET A 330 41.47 8.20 4.16
N TRP A 331 40.62 8.94 3.44
CA TRP A 331 39.21 8.59 3.28
C TRP A 331 38.96 7.28 2.50
N PRO A 332 39.69 6.99 1.40
CA PRO A 332 39.54 5.71 0.68
C PRO A 332 39.73 4.48 1.58
N ASP A 333 40.63 4.53 2.54
CA ASP A 333 40.86 3.40 3.46
C ASP A 333 39.72 3.24 4.46
N ARG A 334 39.20 4.34 5.02
CA ARG A 334 38.00 4.31 5.88
C ARG A 334 36.80 3.73 5.14
N ARG A 335 36.58 4.15 3.89
CA ARG A 335 35.51 3.62 3.03
C ARG A 335 35.65 2.11 2.86
N LYS A 336 36.82 1.65 2.42
CA LYS A 336 37.09 0.22 2.21
C LYS A 336 36.87 -0.60 3.48
N PHE A 337 37.28 -0.07 4.64
CA PHE A 337 37.09 -0.74 5.92
C PHE A 337 35.60 -0.92 6.24
N TRP A 338 34.81 0.14 6.21
CA TRP A 338 33.38 0.06 6.56
C TRP A 338 32.57 -0.74 5.55
N GLU A 339 32.86 -0.63 4.24
CA GLU A 339 32.28 -1.50 3.22
C GLU A 339 32.65 -2.98 3.45
N SER A 340 33.88 -3.29 3.89
CA SER A 340 34.27 -4.65 4.25
C SER A 340 33.49 -5.17 5.45
N MET A 341 33.29 -4.34 6.48
CA MET A 341 32.50 -4.70 7.67
C MET A 341 31.04 -5.00 7.32
N TRP A 342 30.45 -4.22 6.41
CA TRP A 342 29.12 -4.48 5.85
C TRP A 342 29.06 -5.79 5.09
N LYS A 343 29.99 -6.02 4.14
CA LYS A 343 30.06 -7.27 3.35
C LYS A 343 30.23 -8.51 4.21
N LYS A 344 30.90 -8.38 5.36
CA LYS A 344 31.07 -9.45 6.36
C LYS A 344 29.87 -9.61 7.31
N LYS A 345 28.75 -8.91 7.06
CA LYS A 345 27.52 -8.90 7.87
C LYS A 345 27.75 -8.57 9.36
N ARG A 346 28.77 -7.76 9.65
CA ARG A 346 29.11 -7.35 11.03
C ARG A 346 28.31 -6.15 11.52
N ILE A 347 27.71 -5.39 10.60
CA ILE A 347 26.89 -4.21 10.88
C ILE A 347 25.41 -4.62 10.82
N GLN A 348 24.68 -4.41 11.92
CA GLN A 348 23.23 -4.69 11.97
C GLN A 348 22.38 -3.46 11.66
N ALA A 349 22.89 -2.26 11.90
CA ALA A 349 22.19 -1.01 11.62
C ALA A 349 23.16 0.13 11.32
N ALA A 350 22.75 1.07 10.47
CA ALA A 350 23.48 2.29 10.18
C ALA A 350 22.55 3.51 10.22
N TRP A 351 23.00 4.56 10.90
CA TRP A 351 22.29 5.83 10.98
C TRP A 351 23.25 6.99 10.73
N VAL A 352 22.76 8.00 10.03
CA VAL A 352 23.58 9.13 9.59
C VAL A 352 23.09 10.40 10.25
N ALA A 353 24.03 11.21 10.74
CA ALA A 353 23.77 12.57 11.16
C ALA A 353 24.56 13.54 10.29
N LEU A 354 23.86 14.48 9.65
CA LEU A 354 24.46 15.45 8.74
C LEU A 354 24.52 16.83 9.39
N SER A 355 25.68 17.48 9.27
CA SER A 355 25.81 18.92 9.50
C SER A 355 25.20 19.72 8.34
N ASP A 356 25.19 21.04 8.45
CA ASP A 356 24.68 21.95 7.42
C ASP A 356 25.41 21.74 6.08
N ALA A 357 26.74 21.64 6.11
CA ALA A 357 27.56 21.34 4.94
C ALA A 357 27.22 19.96 4.33
N GLY A 358 27.08 18.93 5.18
CA GLY A 358 26.69 17.59 4.72
C GLY A 358 25.30 17.54 4.10
N ARG A 359 24.33 18.28 4.65
CA ARG A 359 22.97 18.37 4.09
C ARG A 359 22.96 19.11 2.75
N ALA A 360 23.74 20.17 2.61
CA ALA A 360 23.88 20.88 1.33
C ALA A 360 24.47 19.95 0.26
N GLU A 361 25.50 19.18 0.60
CA GLU A 361 26.10 18.23 -0.33
C GLU A 361 25.17 17.04 -0.65
N ALA A 362 24.45 16.50 0.33
CA ALA A 362 23.46 15.45 0.10
C ALA A 362 22.36 15.90 -0.89
N LYS A 363 21.88 17.14 -0.76
CA LYS A 363 20.93 17.74 -1.72
C LYS A 363 21.53 17.85 -3.12
N ARG A 364 22.81 18.25 -3.24
CA ARG A 364 23.51 18.33 -4.52
C ARG A 364 23.63 16.96 -5.19
N ILE A 365 24.04 15.93 -4.44
CA ILE A 365 24.11 14.55 -4.94
C ILE A 365 22.75 14.07 -5.42
N ALA A 366 21.68 14.33 -4.66
CA ALA A 366 20.33 13.97 -5.05
C ALA A 366 19.90 14.61 -6.39
N MET A 367 20.22 15.91 -6.56
CA MET A 367 19.96 16.63 -7.82
C MET A 367 20.75 16.08 -9.01
N GLU A 368 22.03 15.72 -8.81
CA GLU A 368 22.90 15.19 -9.86
C GLU A 368 22.54 13.76 -10.29
N THR A 369 22.09 12.95 -9.34
CA THR A 369 21.84 11.51 -9.57
C THR A 369 20.38 11.20 -9.88
N GLY A 370 19.47 12.16 -9.77
CA GLY A 370 18.03 11.93 -9.88
C GLY A 370 17.47 11.02 -8.77
N SER A 371 18.28 10.71 -7.75
CA SER A 371 17.85 9.90 -6.61
C SER A 371 17.14 10.79 -5.59
N LYS A 372 16.03 10.30 -5.01
CA LYS A 372 15.66 10.75 -3.67
C LYS A 372 16.88 10.47 -2.80
N GLY A 373 17.47 11.50 -2.20
CA GLY A 373 18.78 11.43 -1.55
C GLY A 373 18.83 10.47 -0.36
N LEU A 374 19.76 10.70 0.56
CA LEU A 374 19.91 9.91 1.78
C LEU A 374 18.56 9.66 2.48
N LEU A 375 18.22 8.38 2.69
CA LEU A 375 16.94 7.95 3.24
C LEU A 375 16.92 8.18 4.75
N GLY A 376 16.44 9.35 5.18
CA GLY A 376 16.37 9.72 6.60
C GLY A 376 17.75 9.98 7.23
N PHE A 377 17.88 11.11 7.92
CA PHE A 377 19.07 11.43 8.70
C PHE A 377 18.73 12.30 9.91
N ALA A 378 19.64 12.30 10.85
CA ALA A 378 19.63 13.20 11.99
C ALA A 378 20.33 14.53 11.67
N ASN A 379 20.00 15.56 12.44
CA ASN A 379 20.76 16.79 12.48
C ASN A 379 21.93 16.70 13.46
N VAL A 380 23.02 17.39 13.15
CA VAL A 380 24.13 17.57 14.07
C VAL A 380 24.04 18.94 14.72
N ASN A 381 23.96 18.97 16.06
CA ASN A 381 23.91 20.19 16.85
C ASN A 381 25.32 20.56 17.35
N GLY A 382 25.72 21.81 17.11
CA GLY A 382 26.94 22.40 17.67
C GLY A 382 28.20 22.35 16.77
N ASP A 383 28.08 21.97 15.50
CA ASP A 383 29.16 22.08 14.50
C ASP A 383 28.57 22.09 13.08
N LEU A 384 29.04 23.00 12.24
CA LEU A 384 28.51 23.23 10.90
C LEU A 384 29.06 22.26 9.84
N HIS A 385 30.14 21.54 10.12
CA HIS A 385 30.90 20.75 9.14
C HIS A 385 30.93 19.24 9.44
N LYS A 386 30.87 18.85 10.71
CA LYS A 386 31.04 17.44 11.09
C LYS A 386 29.79 16.60 10.89
N CYS A 387 29.91 15.58 10.05
CA CYS A 387 28.90 14.54 9.85
C CYS A 387 29.30 13.26 10.57
N PHE A 388 28.32 12.45 10.96
CA PHE A 388 28.54 11.20 11.68
C PHE A 388 27.82 10.02 11.04
N LEU A 389 28.47 8.87 11.12
CA LEU A 389 27.92 7.56 10.85
C LEU A 389 27.91 6.79 12.16
N PHE A 390 26.72 6.38 12.57
CA PHE A 390 26.52 5.49 13.70
C PHE A 390 26.26 4.08 13.20
N LEU A 391 26.99 3.11 13.73
CA LEU A 391 26.86 1.71 13.33
C LEU A 391 26.57 0.84 14.56
N LYS A 392 25.59 -0.05 14.46
CA LYS A 392 25.42 -1.15 15.43
C LYS A 392 26.22 -2.36 14.98
N CYS A 393 27.06 -2.87 15.88
CA CYS A 393 27.87 -4.07 15.71
C CYS A 393 27.76 -4.92 16.98
N GLY A 394 26.88 -5.92 16.99
CA GLY A 394 26.57 -6.72 18.18
C GLY A 394 25.97 -5.86 19.29
N ASN A 395 26.58 -5.89 20.48
CA ASN A 395 26.22 -5.07 21.64
C ASN A 395 26.96 -3.71 21.68
N LYS A 396 27.49 -3.25 20.54
CA LYS A 396 28.33 -2.05 20.47
C LYS A 396 27.76 -1.06 19.48
N ILE A 397 27.88 0.23 19.81
CA ILE A 397 27.60 1.34 18.89
C ILE A 397 28.91 2.03 18.55
N ILE A 398 29.16 2.18 17.26
CA ILE A 398 30.32 2.88 16.73
C ILE A 398 29.87 4.26 16.28
N ALA A 399 30.64 5.29 16.58
CA ALA A 399 30.53 6.61 15.94
C ALA A 399 31.79 6.90 15.12
N GLU A 400 31.64 6.93 13.79
CA GLU A 400 32.63 7.43 12.83
C GLU A 400 32.24 8.86 12.46
N GLY A 401 33.21 9.78 12.44
CA GLY A 401 32.96 11.18 12.07
C GLY A 401 33.79 11.61 10.87
N SER A 402 33.31 12.62 10.15
CA SER A 402 34.08 13.26 9.09
C SER A 402 35.34 13.98 9.61
N HIS A 403 36.23 14.37 8.70
CA HIS A 403 37.51 15.02 9.01
C HIS A 403 38.41 14.17 9.94
N ASN A 404 39.13 14.81 10.86
CA ASN A 404 40.02 14.17 11.83
C ASN A 404 39.29 13.69 13.10
N PHE A 405 37.99 13.38 13.02
CA PHE A 405 37.25 12.82 14.14
C PHE A 405 37.67 11.37 14.41
N LYS A 406 37.87 11.00 15.68
CA LYS A 406 38.26 9.64 16.07
C LYS A 406 37.09 8.66 15.86
N VAL A 407 37.37 7.38 15.66
CA VAL A 407 36.34 6.34 15.78
C VAL A 407 36.09 6.09 17.26
N HIS A 408 34.85 6.23 17.73
CA HIS A 408 34.47 5.89 19.10
C HIS A 408 33.68 4.59 19.13
N VAL A 409 33.98 3.69 20.09
CA VAL A 409 33.26 2.43 20.27
C VAL A 409 32.65 2.37 21.67
N PHE A 410 31.33 2.42 21.73
CA PHE A 410 30.52 2.42 22.95
C PHE A 410 29.92 1.04 23.22
N ASP A 411 29.67 0.72 24.49
CA ASP A 411 28.73 -0.34 24.87
C ASP A 411 27.30 0.19 24.70
N GLU A 412 26.45 -0.55 24.00
CA GLU A 412 25.05 -0.18 23.77
C GLU A 412 24.27 0.03 25.07
N LYS A 413 24.67 -0.65 26.16
CA LYS A 413 24.02 -0.53 27.47
C LYS A 413 24.44 0.69 28.28
N GLN A 414 25.46 1.41 27.83
CA GLN A 414 26.01 2.54 28.57
C GLN A 414 25.16 3.81 28.39
N ASP A 415 24.93 4.56 29.47
CA ASP A 415 24.09 5.78 29.44
C ASP A 415 24.62 6.86 28.48
N THR A 416 25.95 6.95 28.31
CA THR A 416 26.57 7.92 27.40
C THR A 416 26.61 7.45 25.94
N CYS A 417 26.13 6.24 25.65
CA CYS A 417 26.09 5.70 24.30
C CYS A 417 25.07 6.49 23.44
N PRO A 418 25.44 6.96 22.25
CA PRO A 418 24.47 7.55 21.34
C PRO A 418 23.45 6.49 20.91
N LYS A 419 22.16 6.76 21.15
CA LYS A 419 21.07 5.88 20.68
C LYS A 419 20.91 6.04 19.17
N LEU A 420 20.68 4.97 18.43
CA LEU A 420 20.40 5.05 16.99
C LEU A 420 19.04 5.71 16.71
N PHE A 421 18.87 6.17 15.47
CA PHE A 421 17.61 6.70 14.92
C PHE A 421 17.07 7.94 15.64
N GLN A 422 17.92 8.70 16.33
CA GLN A 422 17.52 10.00 16.87
C GLN A 422 17.45 11.04 15.76
N SER A 423 16.56 12.01 15.91
CA SER A 423 16.41 13.13 14.97
C SER A 423 17.55 14.15 15.05
N SER A 424 18.30 14.17 16.15
CA SER A 424 19.49 15.01 16.29
C SER A 424 20.50 14.46 17.29
N TYR A 425 21.76 14.87 17.12
CA TYR A 425 22.88 14.49 18.00
C TYR A 425 23.70 15.71 18.39
N THR A 426 24.18 15.75 19.64
CA THR A 426 25.12 16.78 20.11
C THR A 426 26.54 16.24 20.11
N ILE A 427 27.43 16.89 19.35
CA ILE A 427 28.82 16.40 19.16
C ILE A 427 29.58 16.27 20.46
N ASN A 428 29.46 17.25 21.37
CA ASN A 428 30.21 17.23 22.61
C ASN A 428 29.89 15.99 23.46
N ARG A 429 28.64 15.48 23.38
CA ARG A 429 28.28 14.22 24.05
C ARG A 429 28.98 13.00 23.45
N ILE A 430 29.24 13.01 22.15
CA ILE A 430 29.95 11.91 21.47
C ILE A 430 31.45 12.02 21.72
N ARG A 431 32.03 13.22 21.53
CA ARG A 431 33.47 13.47 21.68
C ARG A 431 33.97 13.24 23.10
N HIS A 432 33.20 13.69 24.09
CA HIS A 432 33.53 13.56 25.50
C HIS A 432 32.77 12.42 26.18
N GLY A 433 31.97 11.67 25.43
CA GLY A 433 31.32 10.46 25.91
C GLY A 433 32.37 9.41 26.25
N ASN A 434 32.13 8.67 27.32
CA ASN A 434 33.01 7.56 27.69
C ASN A 434 32.79 6.41 26.71
N ALA A 435 33.59 6.33 25.65
CA ALA A 435 33.58 5.20 24.73
C ALA A 435 34.30 4.01 25.38
N GLN A 436 33.55 3.15 26.07
CA GLN A 436 34.09 2.08 26.93
C GLN A 436 35.09 1.16 26.22
N PHE A 437 34.89 0.87 24.93
CA PHE A 437 35.80 0.01 24.16
C PHE A 437 36.92 0.80 23.46
N GLY A 438 36.93 2.12 23.60
CA GLY A 438 38.02 2.99 23.19
C GLY A 438 37.63 4.05 22.16
N SER A 439 38.60 4.94 21.90
CA SER A 439 38.52 5.95 20.84
C SER A 439 39.83 5.98 20.06
N PHE A 440 39.76 5.83 18.74
CA PHE A 440 40.92 5.56 17.90
C PHE A 440 41.08 6.65 16.83
N THR A 441 42.25 7.29 16.81
CA THR A 441 42.62 8.26 15.77
C THR A 441 42.95 7.53 14.48
N HIS A 442 42.42 7.98 13.34
CA HIS A 442 42.83 7.46 12.04
C HIS A 442 44.27 7.84 11.73
N ASP A 443 45.00 6.91 11.13
CA ASP A 443 46.42 7.05 10.81
C ASP A 443 46.71 6.42 9.44
N ALA A 444 47.75 6.91 8.77
CA ALA A 444 48.14 6.47 7.43
C ALA A 444 48.59 4.99 7.39
N TYR A 445 48.99 4.41 8.52
CA TYR A 445 49.38 3.00 8.63
C TYR A 445 48.22 2.09 9.01
N ARG A 446 47.01 2.64 9.17
CA ARG A 446 45.75 1.91 9.38
C ARG A 446 45.73 1.07 10.67
N HIS A 447 46.50 1.45 11.70
CA HIS A 447 46.47 0.76 13.00
C HIS A 447 45.10 0.85 13.68
N TRP A 448 44.37 1.95 13.45
CA TRP A 448 43.02 2.12 13.95
C TRP A 448 42.07 0.98 13.55
N GLU A 449 42.23 0.39 12.35
CA GLU A 449 41.37 -0.71 11.89
C GLU A 449 41.48 -1.95 12.77
N GLN A 450 42.72 -2.31 13.13
CA GLN A 450 42.98 -3.45 14.00
C GLN A 450 42.42 -3.22 15.41
N LYS A 451 42.57 -1.99 15.93
CA LYS A 451 42.04 -1.60 17.24
C LYS A 451 40.51 -1.63 17.26
N VAL A 452 39.86 -1.14 16.20
CA VAL A 452 38.40 -1.25 16.06
C VAL A 452 37.99 -2.72 15.99
N LEU A 453 38.65 -3.55 15.18
CA LEU A 453 38.34 -4.98 15.11
C LEU A 453 38.51 -5.67 16.47
N GLN A 454 39.55 -5.33 17.23
CA GLN A 454 39.77 -5.84 18.59
C GLN A 454 38.69 -5.38 19.56
N ALA A 455 38.26 -4.13 19.46
CA ALA A 455 37.17 -3.58 20.25
C ALA A 455 35.80 -4.20 19.93
N LEU A 456 35.66 -4.84 18.75
CA LEU A 456 34.42 -5.50 18.30
C LEU A 456 34.39 -7.02 18.54
N MET A 457 35.53 -7.63 18.90
CA MET A 457 35.59 -9.00 19.42
C MET A 457 35.07 -9.02 20.86
#